data_AF-A0A914CMQ9-F1
#
_entry.id   AF-A0A914CMQ9-F1
#
_cell.length_a   1.000
_cell.length_b   1.000
_cell.length_c   1.000
_cell.angle_alpha   90.00
_cell.angle_beta   90.00
_cell.angle_gamma   90.00
#
_symmetry.space_group_name_H-M   'P 1'
#
loop_
_entity.id
_entity.type
_entity.pdbx_description
1 polymer ?
#
loop_
_entity_poly.entity_id
_entity_poly.type
_entity_poly.pdbx_seq_one_letter_code
_entity_poly.pdbx_strand_id
1 'polypeptide(L)'
;MIHKDIMCNRCEMEEIAGNRYKCLLCDRYNMCQRCYSKEDHPHQECFLRLAYPLPQEEIQHLVETVQSVPSNKPSSSNPSQATSNPNNVRQQKTGIVDEHT
;
A
#
# COMPACT_ATOMS: atom_id res chain seq x y z
N MET A 1 -14.24 17.88 -9.85
CA MET A 1 -14.45 17.92 -8.38
C MET A 1 -13.13 18.28 -7.70
N ILE A 2 -13.15 19.09 -6.65
CA ILE A 2 -11.96 19.56 -5.92
C ILE A 2 -12.18 19.38 -4.42
N HIS A 3 -11.22 18.76 -3.73
CA HIS A 3 -11.17 18.67 -2.28
C HIS A 3 -10.29 19.81 -1.73
N LYS A 4 -10.92 20.94 -1.39
CA LYS A 4 -10.23 22.11 -0.84
C LYS A 4 -9.52 21.78 0.46
N ASP A 5 -8.38 22.43 0.71
CA ASP A 5 -7.56 22.29 1.92
C ASP A 5 -7.07 20.86 2.20
N ILE A 6 -7.15 19.96 1.21
CA ILE A 6 -6.64 18.60 1.29
C ILE A 6 -5.43 18.46 0.37
N MET A 7 -4.26 18.39 0.99
CA MET A 7 -3.00 18.15 0.31
C MET A 7 -2.79 16.67 0.00
N CYS A 8 -2.20 16.36 -1.16
CA CYS A 8 -1.64 15.03 -1.40
C CYS A 8 -0.30 14.88 -0.68
N ASN A 9 -0.18 13.94 0.26
CA ASN A 9 1.05 13.70 1.02
C ASN A 9 2.21 13.15 0.19
N ARG A 10 1.99 12.78 -1.08
CA ARG A 10 3.02 12.21 -1.95
C ARG A 10 3.59 13.18 -2.99
N CYS A 11 2.76 14.05 -3.56
CA CYS A 11 3.22 15.03 -4.54
C CYS A 11 2.97 16.48 -4.11
N GLU A 12 2.55 16.67 -2.86
CA GLU A 12 2.41 17.97 -2.18
C GLU A 12 1.49 18.96 -2.89
N MET A 13 0.64 18.49 -3.82
CA MET A 13 -0.38 19.35 -4.40
C MET A 13 -1.34 19.79 -3.29
N GLU A 14 -1.61 21.09 -3.22
CA GLU A 14 -2.32 21.72 -2.10
C GLU A 14 -3.82 21.39 -2.08
N GLU A 15 -4.41 21.11 -3.24
CA GLU A 15 -5.81 20.70 -3.37
C GLU A 15 -5.94 19.48 -4.29
N ILE A 16 -6.50 18.39 -3.79
CA ILE A 16 -6.72 17.21 -4.61
C ILE A 16 -7.89 17.45 -5.59
N ALA A 17 -7.59 17.46 -6.87
CA ALA A 17 -8.57 17.42 -7.95
C ALA A 17 -8.94 15.96 -8.30
N GLY A 18 -10.24 15.70 -8.49
CA GLY A 18 -10.77 14.37 -8.77
C GLY A 18 -10.92 13.52 -7.51
N ASN A 19 -10.61 12.22 -7.61
CA ASN A 19 -10.73 11.29 -6.48
C ASN A 19 -9.64 11.57 -5.42
N ARG A 20 -10.07 11.77 -4.18
CA ARG A 20 -9.22 11.72 -2.98
C ARG A 20 -9.16 10.30 -2.44
N TYR A 21 -7.97 9.83 -2.13
CA TYR A 21 -7.74 8.54 -1.49
C TYR A 21 -7.24 8.79 -0.06
N LYS A 22 -8.08 8.53 0.94
CA LYS A 22 -7.73 8.66 2.37
C LYS A 22 -7.28 7.31 2.92
N CYS A 23 -6.03 7.23 3.37
CA CYS A 23 -5.55 6.03 4.06
C CYS A 23 -6.28 5.88 5.41
N LEU A 24 -6.83 4.70 5.66
CA LEU A 24 -7.57 4.37 6.86
C LEU A 24 -6.66 4.00 8.04
N LEU A 25 -5.38 3.72 7.79
CA LEU A 25 -4.42 3.32 8.83
C LEU A 25 -3.43 4.44 9.19
N CYS A 26 -3.19 5.39 8.29
CA CYS A 26 -2.31 6.52 8.54
C CYS A 26 -3.09 7.76 8.95
N ASP A 27 -2.60 8.45 9.98
CA ASP A 27 -3.17 9.73 10.37
C ASP A 27 -2.98 10.79 9.28
N ARG A 28 -4.03 11.55 8.98
CA ARG A 28 -4.07 12.65 7.99
C ARG A 28 -3.44 12.38 6.61
N TYR A 29 -3.26 11.12 6.21
CA TYR A 29 -2.62 10.77 4.94
C TYR A 29 -3.62 10.66 3.78
N ASN A 30 -3.41 11.44 2.74
CA ASN A 30 -4.23 11.54 1.54
C ASN A 30 -3.37 11.43 0.27
N MET A 31 -3.90 10.76 -0.75
CA MET A 31 -3.29 10.69 -2.08
C MET A 31 -4.28 11.18 -3.14
N CYS A 32 -3.78 11.88 -4.14
CA CYS A 32 -4.53 12.09 -5.38
C CYS A 32 -4.54 10.82 -6.22
N GLN A 33 -5.46 10.72 -7.18
CA GLN A 33 -5.56 9.58 -8.10
C GLN A 33 -4.22 9.16 -8.72
N ARG A 34 -3.44 10.14 -9.22
CA ARG A 34 -2.14 9.88 -9.88
C ARG A 34 -1.14 9.20 -8.95
N CYS A 35 -1.09 9.64 -7.69
CA CYS A 35 -0.15 9.06 -6.72
C CYS A 35 -0.66 7.71 -6.22
N TYR A 36 -1.98 7.58 -5.98
CA TYR A 36 -2.58 6.30 -5.57
C TYR A 36 -2.29 5.18 -6.58
N SER A 37 -2.39 5.46 -7.88
CA SER A 37 -2.13 4.48 -8.95
C SER A 37 -0.66 4.01 -9.05
N LYS A 38 0.27 4.56 -8.25
CA LYS A 38 1.67 4.10 -8.22
C LYS A 38 1.90 2.94 -7.27
N GLU A 39 0.92 2.62 -6.41
CA GLU A 39 0.96 1.48 -5.48
C GLU A 39 2.21 1.46 -4.59
N ASP A 40 2.68 2.65 -4.18
CA ASP A 40 3.94 2.84 -3.46
C ASP A 40 3.74 3.23 -1.98
N HIS A 41 2.53 3.06 -1.46
CA HIS A 41 2.20 3.25 -0.04
C HIS A 41 2.05 1.88 0.67
N PRO A 42 2.63 1.68 1.87
CA PRO A 42 2.59 0.38 2.57
C PRO A 42 1.19 -0.19 2.84
N HIS A 43 0.16 0.67 2.87
CA HIS A 43 -1.23 0.29 3.13
C HIS A 43 -2.12 0.47 1.89
N GLN A 44 -1.63 0.06 0.71
CA GLN A 44 -2.29 0.31 -0.58
C GLN A 44 -3.75 -0.17 -0.66
N GLU A 45 -4.06 -1.28 0.03
CA GLU A 45 -5.40 -1.87 0.08
C GLU A 45 -6.34 -1.19 1.09
N CYS A 46 -5.83 -0.29 1.93
CA CYS A 46 -6.56 0.31 3.05
C CYS A 46 -6.91 1.79 2.79
N PHE A 47 -7.40 2.10 1.58
CA PHE A 47 -7.83 3.46 1.21
C PHE A 47 -9.34 3.57 1.05
N LEU A 48 -9.90 4.63 1.61
CA LEU A 48 -11.24 5.09 1.27
C LEU A 48 -11.17 6.01 0.05
N ARG A 49 -11.87 5.64 -1.02
CA ARG A 49 -12.03 6.48 -2.21
C ARG A 49 -13.18 7.47 -2.02
N LEU A 50 -12.84 8.75 -2.00
CA LEU A 50 -13.78 9.86 -1.90
C LEU A 50 -13.88 10.55 -3.26
N ALA A 51 -14.97 10.29 -3.98
CA ALA A 51 -15.25 10.93 -5.27
C ALA A 51 -15.79 12.36 -5.13
N TYR A 52 -16.29 12.70 -3.94
CA TYR A 52 -16.87 14.01 -3.59
C TYR A 52 -16.33 14.49 -2.24
N PRO A 53 -16.20 15.81 -2.02
CA PRO A 53 -15.83 16.35 -0.72
C PRO A 53 -16.88 16.00 0.30
N LEU A 54 -16.44 15.36 1.38
CA LEU A 54 -17.22 15.18 2.59
C LEU A 54 -16.60 16.04 3.69
N PRO A 55 -17.40 16.52 4.65
CA PRO A 55 -16.88 17.18 5.84
C PRO A 55 -15.79 16.34 6.52
N GLN A 56 -14.73 17.00 6.99
CA GLN A 56 -13.57 16.30 7.56
C GLN A 56 -13.94 15.51 8.82
N GLU A 57 -14.91 15.98 9.60
CA GLU A 57 -15.43 15.28 10.80
C GLU A 57 -16.08 13.94 10.44
N GLU A 58 -16.86 13.88 9.37
CA GLU A 58 -17.47 12.63 8.90
C GLU A 58 -16.40 11.63 8.48
N ILE A 59 -15.39 12.08 7.72
CA ILE A 59 -14.27 11.23 7.30
C ILE A 59 -13.50 10.72 8.52
N GLN A 60 -13.28 11.58 9.51
CA GLN A 60 -12.53 11.24 10.72
C GLN A 60 -13.26 10.17 11.55
N HIS A 61 -14.56 10.34 11.77
CA HIS A 61 -15.37 9.37 12.48
C HIS A 61 -15.38 7.99 11.77
N LEU A 62 -15.40 7.97 10.44
CA LEU A 62 -15.28 6.72 9.66
C LEU A 62 -13.92 6.05 9.87
N VAL A 63 -12.82 6.81 9.85
CA VAL A 63 -11.47 6.29 10.08
C VAL A 63 -11.35 5.70 11.49
N GLU A 64 -11.83 6.41 12.50
CA GLU A 64 -11.83 5.96 13.90
C GLU A 64 -12.65 4.69 14.10
N THR A 65 -13.81 4.60 13.44
CA THR A 65 -14.65 3.39 13.47
C THR A 65 -13.88 2.19 12.92
N VAL A 66 -13.16 2.33 11.80
CA VAL A 66 -12.37 1.22 11.23
C VAL A 66 -11.20 0.82 12.13
N GLN A 67 -10.54 1.80 12.77
CA GLN A 67 -9.38 1.55 13.64
C GLN A 67 -9.76 0.98 15.01
N SER A 68 -10.96 1.29 15.51
CA SER A 68 -11.44 0.82 16.81
C SER A 68 -11.96 -0.62 16.80
N VAL A 69 -12.19 -1.23 15.63
CA VAL A 69 -12.56 -2.64 15.52
C VAL A 69 -11.39 -3.48 16.02
N PRO A 70 -11.53 -4.23 17.14
CA PRO A 70 -10.47 -5.13 17.58
C PRO A 70 -10.25 -6.16 16.48
N SER A 71 -9.01 -6.25 16.02
CA SER A 71 -8.58 -7.28 15.08
C SER A 71 -8.83 -8.65 15.71
N ASN A 72 -9.96 -9.28 15.41
CA ASN A 72 -10.02 -10.74 15.44
C ASN A 72 -9.08 -11.21 14.34
N LYS A 73 -7.78 -11.28 14.66
CA LYS A 73 -6.81 -12.04 13.87
C LYS A 73 -7.41 -13.44 13.73
N PRO A 74 -7.61 -13.97 12.52
CA PRO A 74 -7.69 -15.41 12.38
C PRO A 74 -6.36 -15.94 12.92
N SER A 75 -6.41 -16.61 14.06
CA SER A 75 -5.28 -17.34 14.62
C SER A 75 -4.83 -18.36 13.57
N SER A 76 -3.58 -18.22 13.14
CA SER A 76 -2.91 -19.18 12.29
C SER A 76 -2.85 -20.55 12.98
N SER A 77 -3.45 -21.56 12.38
CA SER A 77 -3.05 -22.95 12.59
C SER A 77 -3.36 -23.80 11.37
N ASN A 78 -2.34 -24.12 10.58
CA ASN A 78 -2.09 -25.53 10.29
C ASN A 78 -0.61 -25.79 9.97
N PRO A 79 0.04 -26.73 10.69
CA PRO A 79 1.29 -27.34 10.27
C PRO A 79 0.97 -28.46 9.28
N SER A 80 1.61 -28.45 8.11
CA SER A 80 1.69 -29.64 7.28
C SER A 80 3.11 -29.79 6.77
N GLN A 81 3.80 -30.70 7.45
CA GLN A 81 4.99 -31.36 6.95
C GLN A 81 4.64 -32.09 5.65
N ALA A 82 5.44 -31.87 4.60
CA ALA A 82 5.67 -32.82 3.51
C ALA A 82 7.17 -32.74 3.19
N THR A 83 7.96 -33.56 3.89
CA THR A 83 8.69 -34.72 3.32
C THR A 83 9.71 -34.37 2.22
N SER A 84 10.98 -34.57 2.59
CA SER A 84 12.19 -34.85 1.80
C SER A 84 12.03 -35.27 0.32
N ASN A 85 12.83 -34.68 -0.60
CA ASN A 85 14.09 -35.30 -1.10
C ASN A 85 14.88 -34.34 -2.04
N PRO A 86 16.21 -34.50 -2.19
CA PRO A 86 17.10 -33.62 -2.94
C PRO A 86 17.22 -34.08 -4.40
N ASN A 87 17.47 -33.14 -5.32
CA ASN A 87 18.29 -33.29 -6.54
C ASN A 87 18.00 -32.15 -7.53
N ASN A 88 18.86 -31.13 -7.55
CA ASN A 88 19.34 -30.60 -8.83
C ASN A 88 20.65 -29.82 -8.65
N VAL A 89 21.77 -30.53 -8.80
CA VAL A 89 23.07 -29.94 -9.08
C VAL A 89 23.07 -29.53 -10.55
N ARG A 90 23.18 -28.23 -10.84
CA ARG A 90 23.64 -27.76 -12.15
C ARG A 90 24.62 -26.60 -12.02
N GLN A 91 25.90 -26.99 -12.01
CA GLN A 91 27.09 -26.37 -12.61
C GLN A 91 26.77 -25.36 -13.74
N GLN A 92 27.51 -24.29 -14.05
CA GLN A 92 28.84 -23.75 -13.74
C GLN A 92 28.82 -22.29 -14.25
N LYS A 93 29.49 -21.36 -13.59
CA LYS A 93 29.80 -20.02 -14.16
C LYS A 93 31.31 -19.84 -14.12
N THR A 94 31.97 -20.20 -15.22
CA THR A 94 33.37 -19.86 -15.48
C THR A 94 33.41 -19.02 -16.75
N GLY A 95 33.76 -17.76 -16.58
CA GLY A 95 34.05 -16.81 -17.66
C GLY A 95 35.15 -15.90 -17.13
N ILE A 96 36.38 -16.41 -17.20
CA ILE A 96 37.59 -15.60 -16.99
C ILE A 96 37.86 -14.88 -18.32
N VAL A 97 38.23 -13.62 -18.16
CA VAL A 97 38.54 -12.62 -19.17
C VAL A 97 39.83 -12.91 -19.94
N ASP A 98 39.75 -12.60 -21.23
CA ASP A 98 40.74 -12.02 -22.14
C ASP A 98 41.98 -12.81 -22.60
N GLU A 99 42.00 -13.01 -23.92
CA GLU A 99 43.03 -13.60 -24.75
C GLU A 99 43.74 -12.48 -25.55
N HIS A 100 45.08 -12.42 -25.42
CA HIS A 100 46.10 -11.90 -26.35
C HIS A 100 45.91 -10.57 -27.10
N THR A 101 46.72 -9.57 -26.72
CA THR A 101 47.66 -8.85 -27.61
C THR A 101 48.83 -8.35 -26.78
#